data_AF-A0A519F442-F1
#
_entry.id   AF-A0A519F442-F1
#
_cell.length_a   1.000
_cell.length_b   1.000
_cell.length_c   1.000
_cell.angle_alpha   90.00
_cell.angle_beta   90.00
_cell.angle_gamma   90.00
#
_symmetry.space_group_name_H-M   'P 1'
#
loop_
_entity.id
_entity.type
_entity.pdbx_description
1 polymer ?
#
loop_
_entity_poly.entity_id
_entity_poly.type
_entity_poly.pdbx_seq_one_letter_code
_entity_poly.pdbx_strand_id
1 'polypeptide(L)'
;MQHYEIVFSGQLVPGAQPDLVKANLAKLFQADAKRIALLFSGRRLVLKNNLDEAAAEKYRSTLERAGAMAQVVSMVPVVEAPGLVEVEEVELAPPPDEPTWTRKASSLTPPPNDATPPRKASVKPRDVYMAAFVDVEAPDFTLSEPGQDVQDPKMPARAPQLDLSGLSLAPAGADLGQDKPVEHALVPDVSHIRLA
;
A
#
# COMPACT_ATOMS: atom_id res chain seq x y z
N MET A 1 23.84 1.77 -13.14
CA MET A 1 23.50 0.37 -13.47
C MET A 1 22.02 0.20 -13.20
N GLN A 2 21.28 -0.43 -14.12
CA GLN A 2 19.84 -0.62 -13.97
C GLN A 2 19.60 -1.89 -13.16
N HIS A 3 18.84 -1.77 -12.08
CA HIS A 3 18.44 -2.91 -11.25
C HIS A 3 17.08 -3.40 -11.74
N TYR A 4 16.90 -4.72 -11.77
CA TYR A 4 15.67 -5.37 -12.20
C TYR A 4 15.05 -6.13 -11.03
N GLU A 5 13.73 -6.24 -11.07
CA GLU A 5 12.98 -7.11 -10.16
C GLU A 5 12.12 -8.09 -10.95
N ILE A 6 11.83 -9.22 -10.32
CA ILE A 6 11.04 -10.29 -10.90
C ILE A 6 9.72 -10.37 -10.17
N VAL A 7 8.66 -10.07 -10.91
CA VAL A 7 7.30 -10.07 -10.41
C VAL A 7 6.56 -11.27 -10.98
N PHE A 8 5.84 -11.98 -10.12
CA PHE A 8 4.95 -13.07 -10.50
C PHE A 8 3.51 -12.67 -10.18
N SER A 9 2.62 -12.86 -11.14
CA SER A 9 1.19 -12.50 -11.05
C SER A 9 0.27 -13.71 -10.93
N GLY A 10 0.79 -14.90 -10.59
CA GLY A 10 -0.01 -16.13 -10.53
C GLY A 10 -0.33 -16.74 -11.90
N GLN A 11 0.21 -16.19 -13.00
CA GLN A 11 -0.03 -16.70 -14.34
C GLN A 11 0.83 -17.94 -14.62
N LEU A 12 0.15 -18.98 -15.12
CA LEU A 12 0.74 -20.26 -15.53
C LEU A 12 0.85 -20.29 -17.05
N VAL A 13 1.87 -20.99 -17.55
CA VAL A 13 2.01 -21.24 -18.98
C VAL A 13 0.87 -22.18 -19.44
N PRO A 14 0.26 -21.96 -20.62
CA PRO A 14 -0.79 -22.83 -21.14
C PRO A 14 -0.29 -24.28 -21.26
N GLY A 15 -1.01 -25.20 -20.60
CA GLY A 15 -0.68 -26.63 -20.56
C GLY A 15 0.11 -27.09 -19.33
N ALA A 16 0.51 -26.18 -18.44
CA ALA A 16 1.17 -26.55 -17.18
C ALA A 16 0.16 -26.93 -16.09
N GLN A 17 0.39 -28.04 -15.39
CA GLN A 17 -0.45 -28.43 -14.25
C GLN A 17 -0.13 -27.60 -13.01
N PRO A 18 -1.14 -26.97 -12.36
CA PRO A 18 -0.92 -26.06 -11.25
C PRO A 18 -0.22 -26.72 -10.06
N ASP A 19 -0.46 -28.01 -9.80
CA ASP A 19 0.15 -28.71 -8.67
C ASP A 19 1.63 -29.04 -8.89
N LEU A 20 2.02 -29.37 -10.12
CA LEU A 20 3.42 -29.58 -10.49
C LEU A 20 4.20 -28.26 -10.52
N VAL A 21 3.60 -27.18 -11.02
CA VAL A 21 4.25 -25.86 -11.00
C VAL A 21 4.47 -25.38 -9.57
N LYS A 22 3.48 -25.54 -8.67
CA LYS A 22 3.63 -25.22 -7.24
C LYS A 22 4.82 -25.97 -6.61
N ALA A 23 4.97 -27.26 -6.90
CA ALA A 23 6.07 -28.06 -6.38
C ALA A 23 7.43 -27.62 -6.94
N ASN A 24 7.51 -27.28 -8.23
CA ASN A 24 8.75 -26.80 -8.86
C ASN A 24 9.13 -25.40 -8.36
N LEU A 25 8.15 -24.51 -8.17
CA LEU A 25 8.34 -23.19 -7.59
C LEU A 25 8.83 -23.30 -6.13
N ALA A 26 8.30 -24.26 -5.37
CA ALA A 26 8.72 -24.51 -3.99
C ALA A 26 10.21 -24.86 -3.90
N LYS A 27 10.69 -25.68 -4.83
CA LYS A 27 12.09 -26.10 -4.89
C LYS A 27 13.01 -24.97 -5.35
N LEU A 28 12.58 -24.20 -6.35
CA LEU A 28 13.35 -23.08 -6.90
C LEU A 28 13.54 -21.94 -5.90
N PHE A 29 12.48 -21.59 -5.15
CA PHE A 29 12.49 -20.47 -4.22
C PHE A 29 12.72 -20.88 -2.76
N GLN A 30 12.79 -22.18 -2.47
CA GLN A 30 12.85 -22.72 -1.10
C GLN A 30 11.80 -22.07 -0.18
N ALA A 31 10.62 -21.81 -0.76
CA ALA A 31 9.55 -21.07 -0.09
C ALA A 31 8.48 -22.04 0.43
N ASP A 32 7.86 -21.68 1.54
CA ASP A 32 6.79 -22.48 2.14
C ASP A 32 5.58 -22.61 1.22
N ALA A 33 4.90 -23.76 1.30
CA ALA A 33 3.67 -24.03 0.55
C ALA A 33 2.59 -22.94 0.73
N LYS A 34 2.56 -22.28 1.89
CA LYS A 34 1.69 -21.13 2.17
C LYS A 34 2.04 -19.90 1.32
N ARG A 35 3.33 -19.60 1.16
CA ARG A 35 3.82 -18.45 0.37
C ARG A 35 3.59 -18.67 -1.12
N ILE A 36 3.68 -19.92 -1.57
CA ILE A 36 3.36 -20.33 -2.95
C ILE A 36 1.87 -20.27 -3.20
N ALA A 37 1.03 -20.75 -2.28
CA ALA A 37 -0.43 -20.60 -2.40
C ALA A 37 -0.84 -19.12 -2.52
N LEU A 38 -0.15 -18.23 -1.80
CA LEU A 38 -0.35 -16.78 -1.87
C LEU A 38 0.14 -16.20 -3.21
N LEU A 39 1.22 -16.73 -3.80
CA LEU A 39 1.66 -16.38 -5.17
C LEU A 39 0.62 -16.73 -6.24
N PHE A 40 -0.14 -17.82 -6.05
CA PHE A 40 -1.23 -18.22 -6.93
C PHE A 40 -2.56 -17.55 -6.62
N SER A 41 -2.61 -16.61 -5.67
CA SER A 41 -3.83 -15.82 -5.38
C SER A 41 -4.17 -14.77 -6.45
N GLY A 42 -3.38 -14.69 -7.53
CA GLY A 42 -3.55 -13.71 -8.61
C GLY A 42 -2.99 -12.31 -8.30
N ARG A 43 -2.44 -12.11 -7.09
CA ARG A 43 -1.81 -10.85 -6.70
C ARG A 43 -0.36 -10.80 -7.20
N ARG A 44 0.07 -9.62 -7.67
CA ARG A 44 1.46 -9.37 -8.05
C ARG A 44 2.36 -9.50 -6.82
N LEU A 45 3.33 -10.41 -6.85
CA LEU A 45 4.34 -10.56 -5.80
C LEU A 45 5.75 -10.42 -6.38
N VAL A 46 6.62 -9.72 -5.67
CA VAL A 46 8.05 -9.62 -5.99
C VAL A 46 8.77 -10.83 -5.40
N LEU A 47 9.42 -11.64 -6.25
CA LEU A 47 10.14 -12.84 -5.81
C LEU A 47 11.58 -12.52 -5.45
N LYS A 48 12.20 -11.63 -6.24
CA LYS A 48 13.57 -11.16 -6.01
C LYS A 48 13.74 -9.77 -6.62
N ASN A 49 14.34 -8.88 -5.86
CA ASN A 49 14.72 -7.54 -6.27
C ASN A 49 16.25 -7.42 -6.36
N ASN A 50 16.71 -6.34 -7.00
CA ASN A 50 18.12 -6.00 -7.15
C ASN A 50 18.93 -7.01 -8.00
N LEU A 51 18.38 -7.42 -9.13
CA LEU A 51 19.05 -8.29 -10.10
C LEU A 51 19.61 -7.49 -11.28
N ASP A 52 20.75 -7.90 -11.81
CA ASP A 52 21.25 -7.41 -13.10
C ASP A 52 20.43 -8.01 -14.26
N GLU A 53 20.43 -7.34 -15.43
CA GLU A 53 19.68 -7.75 -16.63
C GLU A 53 19.92 -9.23 -16.99
N ALA A 54 21.18 -9.64 -17.06
CA ALA A 54 21.58 -11.01 -17.37
C ALA A 54 21.16 -12.02 -16.30
N ALA A 55 20.99 -11.61 -15.04
CA ALA A 55 20.48 -12.45 -13.98
C ALA A 55 18.95 -12.55 -14.06
N ALA A 56 18.26 -11.43 -14.30
CA ALA A 56 16.82 -11.37 -14.43
C ALA A 56 16.29 -12.24 -15.58
N GLU A 57 16.95 -12.24 -16.74
CA GLU A 57 16.60 -13.12 -17.86
C GLU A 57 16.78 -14.61 -17.54
N LYS A 58 17.86 -14.97 -16.82
CA LYS A 58 18.09 -16.35 -16.38
C LYS A 58 16.96 -16.83 -15.46
N TYR A 59 16.54 -15.99 -14.52
CA TYR A 59 15.41 -16.31 -13.65
C TYR A 59 14.09 -16.39 -14.42
N ARG A 60 13.82 -15.49 -15.37
CA ARG A 60 12.65 -15.59 -16.24
C ARG A 60 12.61 -16.94 -16.97
N SER A 61 13.75 -17.35 -17.52
CA SER A 61 13.87 -18.60 -18.28
C SER A 61 13.75 -19.85 -17.40
N THR A 62 14.19 -19.82 -16.14
CA THR A 62 13.99 -20.94 -15.20
C THR A 62 12.56 -21.02 -14.69
N LEU A 63 11.91 -19.87 -14.45
CA LEU A 63 10.49 -19.78 -14.09
C LEU A 63 9.57 -20.27 -15.22
N GLU A 64 9.85 -19.87 -16.46
CA GLU A 64 9.09 -20.31 -17.64
C GLU A 64 9.23 -21.82 -17.86
N ARG A 65 10.44 -22.37 -17.71
CA ARG A 65 10.67 -23.84 -17.71
C ARG A 65 9.94 -24.56 -16.57
N ALA A 66 9.74 -23.90 -15.44
CA ALA A 66 8.96 -24.44 -14.33
C ALA A 66 7.45 -24.34 -14.54
N GLY A 67 6.98 -23.69 -15.63
CA GLY A 67 5.57 -23.51 -15.96
C GLY A 67 4.93 -22.22 -15.41
N ALA A 68 5.75 -21.29 -14.93
CA ALA A 68 5.32 -20.03 -14.32
C ALA A 68 5.69 -18.83 -15.21
N MET A 69 4.72 -17.96 -15.50
CA MET A 69 4.95 -16.75 -16.28
C MET A 69 5.42 -15.61 -15.38
N ALA A 70 6.69 -15.24 -15.48
CA ALA A 70 7.30 -14.17 -14.70
C ALA A 70 7.52 -12.91 -15.56
N GLN A 71 7.21 -11.74 -15.01
CA GLN A 71 7.49 -10.45 -15.63
C GLN A 71 8.75 -9.85 -15.01
N VAL A 72 9.68 -9.44 -15.87
CA VAL A 72 10.86 -8.68 -15.48
C VAL A 72 10.50 -7.21 -15.57
N VAL A 73 10.57 -6.50 -14.45
CA VAL A 73 10.31 -5.06 -14.38
C VAL A 73 11.64 -4.37 -14.10
N SER A 74 11.99 -3.38 -14.92
CA SER A 74 13.15 -2.53 -14.66
C SER A 74 12.82 -1.56 -13.54
N MET A 75 13.70 -1.45 -12.56
CA MET A 75 13.65 -0.42 -11.54
C MET A 75 14.16 0.88 -12.14
N VAL A 76 13.37 1.47 -13.03
CA VAL A 76 13.49 2.90 -13.36
C VAL A 76 12.89 3.63 -12.17
N PRO A 77 13.54 4.67 -11.60
CA PRO A 77 12.89 5.53 -10.64
C PRO A 77 11.72 6.20 -11.36
N VAL A 78 10.51 5.64 -11.22
CA VAL A 78 9.29 6.26 -11.71
C VAL A 78 9.01 7.42 -10.78
N VAL A 79 9.51 8.58 -11.21
CA VAL A 79 8.93 9.87 -10.90
C VAL A 79 7.43 9.76 -11.17
N GLU A 80 6.68 10.22 -10.18
CA GLU A 80 5.22 10.26 -10.11
C GLU A 80 4.53 10.53 -11.46
N ALA A 81 3.58 9.68 -11.81
CA ALA A 81 2.45 10.04 -12.66
C ALA A 81 1.21 9.29 -12.15
N PRO A 82 0.20 9.99 -11.60
CA PRO A 82 -1.03 9.38 -11.12
C PRO A 82 -1.95 9.12 -12.31
N GLY A 83 -2.33 7.86 -12.53
CA GLY A 83 -3.26 7.54 -13.59
C GLY A 83 -3.60 6.07 -13.64
N LEU A 84 -4.84 5.76 -13.24
CA LEU A 84 -5.56 4.51 -13.49
C LEU A 84 -5.15 3.31 -12.61
N VAL A 85 -5.43 3.43 -11.32
CA VAL A 85 -5.97 2.28 -10.58
C VAL A 85 -7.45 2.18 -10.94
N GLU A 86 -7.78 1.31 -11.89
CA GLU A 86 -9.14 0.76 -12.00
C GLU A 86 -9.41 -0.02 -10.71
N VAL A 87 -10.12 0.63 -9.80
CA VAL A 87 -10.69 0.00 -8.62
C VAL A 87 -11.91 -0.75 -9.12
N GLU A 88 -11.74 -2.02 -9.49
CA GLU A 88 -12.86 -2.89 -9.85
C GLU A 88 -13.65 -3.16 -8.56
N GLU A 89 -14.76 -2.46 -8.48
CA GLU A 89 -15.82 -2.51 -7.48
C GLU A 89 -16.34 -3.94 -7.36
N VAL A 90 -15.98 -4.63 -6.28
CA VAL A 90 -16.59 -5.92 -5.95
C VAL A 90 -17.98 -5.64 -5.41
N GLU A 91 -18.97 -5.79 -6.29
CA GLU A 91 -20.39 -5.80 -5.95
C GLU A 91 -20.67 -6.82 -4.83
N LEU A 92 -21.28 -6.29 -3.77
CA LEU A 92 -21.81 -7.03 -2.63
C LEU A 92 -22.80 -8.10 -3.10
N ALA A 93 -22.42 -9.38 -2.98
CA ALA A 93 -23.40 -10.46 -2.94
C ALA A 93 -24.16 -10.39 -1.60
N PRO A 94 -25.51 -10.50 -1.60
CA PRO A 94 -26.31 -10.45 -0.38
C PRO A 94 -26.01 -11.63 0.55
N PRO A 95 -25.95 -11.43 1.88
CA PRO A 95 -25.63 -12.48 2.83
C PRO A 95 -26.77 -13.52 2.90
N PRO A 96 -26.45 -14.82 2.84
CA PRO A 96 -27.40 -15.89 3.13
C PRO A 96 -27.76 -15.94 4.61
N ASP A 97 -28.97 -16.41 4.86
CA ASP A 97 -29.75 -16.41 6.10
C ASP A 97 -29.05 -16.86 7.38
N GLU A 98 -29.55 -16.27 8.47
CA GLU A 98 -29.23 -16.45 9.88
C GLU A 98 -29.31 -17.92 10.38
N PRO A 99 -28.61 -18.21 11.50
CA PRO A 99 -29.21 -19.09 12.49
C PRO A 99 -29.50 -18.35 13.80
N THR A 100 -30.78 -18.36 14.14
CA THR A 100 -31.43 -18.06 15.41
C THR A 100 -30.93 -18.96 16.55
N TRP A 101 -29.77 -18.67 17.13
CA TRP A 101 -29.39 -19.13 18.47
C TRP A 101 -28.52 -18.02 19.08
N THR A 102 -29.07 -17.04 19.80
CA THR A 102 -29.17 -17.14 21.26
C THR A 102 -29.91 -15.91 21.79
N ARG A 103 -31.24 -16.03 21.95
CA ARG A 103 -31.97 -15.17 22.88
C ARG A 103 -31.63 -15.61 24.30
N LYS A 104 -30.92 -14.78 25.05
CA LYS A 104 -31.20 -14.60 26.49
C LYS A 104 -30.72 -13.24 26.97
N ALA A 105 -31.69 -12.41 27.34
CA ALA A 105 -31.48 -11.24 28.16
C ALA A 105 -30.98 -11.68 29.53
N SER A 106 -29.89 -11.09 29.99
CA SER A 106 -29.65 -10.90 31.42
C SER A 106 -28.95 -9.57 31.59
N SER A 107 -29.71 -8.62 32.12
CA SER A 107 -29.22 -7.45 32.84
C SER A 107 -28.04 -7.81 33.75
N LEU A 108 -27.03 -6.96 33.81
CA LEU A 108 -26.36 -6.54 35.05
C LEU A 108 -25.45 -5.33 34.73
N THR A 109 -25.57 -4.33 35.59
CA THR A 109 -24.93 -3.01 35.61
C THR A 109 -23.40 -3.05 35.54
N PRO A 110 -22.72 -2.08 34.89
CA PRO A 110 -21.27 -2.07 34.75
C PRO A 110 -20.54 -1.53 35.99
N PRO A 111 -19.38 -2.09 36.39
CA PRO A 111 -18.39 -1.35 37.16
C PRO A 111 -17.54 -0.45 36.25
N PRO A 112 -16.94 0.63 36.78
CA PRO A 112 -16.23 1.63 35.99
C PRO A 112 -14.87 1.13 35.52
N ASN A 113 -14.47 1.62 34.35
CA ASN A 113 -13.15 1.51 33.74
C ASN A 113 -12.03 1.66 34.78
N ASP A 114 -11.23 0.61 34.94
CA ASP A 114 -9.94 0.71 35.59
C ASP A 114 -8.89 0.07 34.69
N ALA A 115 -7.94 0.90 34.25
CA ALA A 115 -6.77 0.51 33.49
C ALA A 115 -5.89 -0.37 34.38
N THR A 116 -6.24 -1.65 34.46
CA THR A 116 -5.50 -2.65 35.21
C THR A 116 -4.24 -3.02 34.40
N PRO A 117 -3.07 -3.19 35.03
CA PRO A 117 -1.86 -3.64 34.33
C PRO A 117 -2.13 -4.95 33.57
N PRO A 118 -1.41 -5.22 32.46
CA PRO A 118 -1.68 -6.37 31.61
C PRO A 118 -1.53 -7.64 32.45
N ARG A 119 -2.68 -8.26 32.76
CA ARG A 119 -2.68 -9.61 33.33
C ARG A 119 -2.13 -10.54 32.25
N LYS A 120 -1.35 -11.53 32.65
CA LYS A 120 -0.89 -12.58 31.72
C LYS A 120 -2.01 -13.60 31.61
N ALA A 121 -2.52 -13.82 30.39
CA ALA A 121 -3.54 -14.84 30.17
C ALA A 121 -2.90 -16.22 30.26
N SER A 122 -3.43 -17.10 31.10
CA SER A 122 -3.02 -18.51 31.16
C SER A 122 -4.12 -19.36 30.52
N VAL A 123 -3.81 -19.92 29.35
CA VAL A 123 -4.73 -20.79 28.60
C VAL A 123 -4.44 -22.24 28.97
N LYS A 124 -5.45 -22.95 29.49
CA LYS A 124 -5.38 -24.41 29.67
C LYS A 124 -5.49 -25.09 28.29
N PRO A 125 -4.49 -25.86 27.85
CA PRO A 125 -4.55 -26.54 26.56
C PRO A 125 -5.73 -27.50 26.50
N ARG A 126 -6.50 -27.44 25.40
CA ARG A 126 -7.62 -28.36 25.16
C ARG A 126 -7.20 -29.65 24.43
N ASP A 127 -6.09 -29.60 23.70
CA ASP A 127 -5.62 -30.65 22.80
C ASP A 127 -4.09 -30.59 22.62
N VAL A 128 -3.57 -31.60 21.92
CA VAL A 128 -2.13 -31.77 21.64
C VAL A 128 -1.56 -30.59 20.84
N TYR A 129 -2.36 -29.99 19.96
CA TYR A 129 -1.94 -28.83 19.18
C TYR A 129 -1.85 -27.57 20.03
N MET A 130 -2.82 -27.29 20.92
CA MET A 130 -2.73 -26.18 21.86
C MET A 130 -1.64 -26.36 22.90
N ALA A 131 -1.28 -27.60 23.25
CA ALA A 131 -0.21 -27.87 24.20
C ALA A 131 1.15 -27.32 23.74
N ALA A 132 1.36 -27.16 22.43
CA ALA A 132 2.57 -26.53 21.88
C ALA A 132 2.72 -25.05 22.27
N PHE A 133 1.66 -24.40 22.78
CA PHE A 133 1.63 -22.98 23.12
C PHE A 133 1.45 -22.72 24.62
N VAL A 134 1.56 -23.74 25.48
CA VAL A 134 1.34 -23.60 26.93
C VAL A 134 2.34 -22.64 27.60
N ASP A 135 3.55 -22.56 27.06
CA ASP A 135 4.63 -21.69 27.56
C ASP A 135 4.65 -20.32 26.87
N VAL A 136 3.70 -20.02 25.99
CA VAL A 136 3.63 -18.73 25.28
C VAL A 136 2.96 -17.70 26.19
N GLU A 137 3.72 -16.69 26.58
CA GLU A 137 3.19 -15.55 27.34
C GLU A 137 2.37 -14.63 26.43
N ALA A 138 1.06 -14.61 26.64
CA ALA A 138 0.15 -13.72 25.94
C ALA A 138 -0.40 -12.62 26.88
N PRO A 139 -0.48 -11.35 26.42
CA PRO A 139 -1.25 -10.33 27.11
C PRO A 139 -2.74 -10.72 27.18
N ASP A 140 -3.37 -10.48 28.32
CA ASP A 140 -4.81 -10.70 28.52
C ASP A 140 -5.61 -9.54 27.89
N PHE A 141 -5.87 -9.64 26.58
CA PHE A 141 -6.71 -8.69 25.87
C PHE A 141 -8.19 -8.92 26.22
N THR A 142 -8.85 -7.88 26.72
CA THR A 142 -10.28 -7.90 27.01
C THR A 142 -11.09 -7.51 25.78
N LEU A 143 -12.33 -7.99 25.70
CA LEU A 143 -13.29 -7.57 24.68
C LEU A 143 -14.03 -6.34 25.17
N SER A 144 -14.08 -5.31 24.33
CA SER A 144 -14.90 -4.12 24.58
C SER A 144 -16.37 -4.40 24.30
N GLU A 145 -17.27 -3.62 24.90
CA GLU A 145 -18.71 -3.72 24.64
C GLU A 145 -19.04 -3.38 23.18
N PRO A 146 -20.13 -3.94 22.61
CA PRO A 146 -20.55 -3.61 21.25
C PRO A 146 -20.81 -2.11 21.09
N GLY A 147 -20.21 -1.51 20.06
CA GLY A 147 -20.36 -0.08 19.76
C GLY A 147 -19.36 0.83 20.47
N GLN A 148 -18.48 0.30 21.32
CA GLN A 148 -17.33 1.05 21.82
C GLN A 148 -16.27 1.18 20.73
N ASP A 149 -15.69 2.38 20.62
CA ASP A 149 -14.54 2.62 19.75
C ASP A 149 -13.29 2.02 20.39
N VAL A 150 -12.69 1.07 19.70
CA VAL A 150 -11.46 0.37 20.12
C VAL A 150 -10.24 0.92 19.36
N GLN A 151 -10.43 1.93 18.51
CA GLN A 151 -9.31 2.55 17.81
C GLN A 151 -8.48 3.39 18.76
N ASP A 152 -7.15 3.31 18.60
CA ASP A 152 -6.25 4.21 19.30
C ASP A 152 -6.58 5.68 18.95
N PRO A 153 -6.55 6.60 19.92
CA PRO A 153 -6.86 7.99 19.67
C PRO A 153 -5.89 8.56 18.63
N LYS A 154 -6.44 9.03 17.51
CA LYS A 154 -5.64 9.68 16.46
C LYS A 154 -4.96 10.92 17.04
N MET A 155 -3.63 10.91 17.09
CA MET A 155 -2.86 12.07 17.53
C MET A 155 -3.15 13.27 16.61
N PRO A 156 -3.32 14.48 17.17
CA PRO A 156 -3.55 15.67 16.36
C PRO A 156 -2.37 15.87 15.40
N ALA A 157 -2.66 16.11 14.12
CA ALA A 157 -1.63 16.38 13.13
C ALA A 157 -0.88 17.65 13.52
N ARG A 158 0.43 17.52 13.79
CA ARG A 158 1.28 18.67 14.06
C ARG A 158 1.54 19.42 12.75
N ALA A 159 1.09 20.67 12.67
CA ALA A 159 1.36 21.52 11.51
C ALA A 159 2.88 21.73 11.33
N PRO A 160 3.38 21.71 10.08
CA PRO A 160 4.79 22.01 9.82
C PRO A 160 5.12 23.45 10.20
N GLN A 161 6.34 23.67 10.70
CA GLN A 161 6.86 25.01 10.95
C GLN A 161 7.43 25.54 9.62
N LEU A 162 6.62 26.30 8.89
CA LEU A 162 7.02 26.94 7.64
C LEU A 162 7.47 28.37 7.91
N ASP A 163 8.66 28.73 7.44
CA ASP A 163 9.11 30.13 7.41
C ASP A 163 8.65 30.76 6.08
N LEU A 164 7.70 31.68 6.18
CA LEU A 164 7.13 32.40 5.03
C LEU A 164 7.72 33.81 4.87
N SER A 165 8.76 34.17 5.63
CA SER A 165 9.34 35.51 5.62
C SER A 165 9.88 35.95 4.25
N GLY A 166 10.28 34.99 3.41
CA GLY A 166 10.76 35.26 2.04
C GLY A 166 9.66 35.35 0.97
N LEU A 167 8.41 35.07 1.31
CA LEU A 167 7.29 35.07 0.36
C LEU A 167 6.44 36.33 0.56
N SER A 168 6.21 37.06 -0.54
CA SER A 168 5.32 38.21 -0.57
C SER A 168 4.11 37.90 -1.44
N LEU A 169 2.92 38.29 -0.99
CA LEU A 169 1.67 38.10 -1.72
C LEU A 169 1.29 39.41 -2.41
N ALA A 170 1.14 39.37 -3.73
CA ALA A 170 0.62 40.50 -4.48
C ALA A 170 -0.88 40.73 -4.16
N PRO A 171 -1.38 41.98 -4.23
CA PRO A 171 -2.79 42.25 -3.99
C PRO A 171 -3.67 41.51 -5.00
N ALA A 172 -4.90 41.19 -4.59
CA ALA A 172 -5.85 40.53 -5.46
C ALA A 172 -6.06 41.33 -6.76
N GLY A 173 -5.87 40.68 -7.91
CA GLY A 173 -5.96 41.32 -9.23
C GLY A 173 -4.67 41.96 -9.74
N ALA A 174 -3.54 41.82 -9.04
CA ALA A 174 -2.24 42.22 -9.58
C ALA A 174 -1.88 41.40 -10.83
N ASP A 175 -1.42 42.09 -11.88
CA ASP A 175 -0.84 41.45 -13.05
C ASP A 175 0.55 40.93 -12.69
N LEU A 176 0.71 39.61 -12.70
CA LEU A 176 1.97 38.90 -12.43
C LEU A 176 2.71 38.52 -13.72
N GLY A 177 2.32 39.13 -14.85
CA GLY A 177 2.98 38.99 -16.14
C GLY A 177 4.37 39.62 -16.18
N GLN A 178 5.09 39.37 -17.27
CA GLN A 178 6.39 40.01 -17.52
C GLN A 178 6.19 41.50 -17.82
N ASP A 179 6.91 42.38 -17.11
CA ASP A 179 6.94 43.80 -17.44
C ASP A 179 7.44 44.01 -18.87
N LYS A 180 6.62 44.63 -19.72
CA LYS A 180 7.04 44.98 -21.08
C LYS A 180 7.99 46.18 -20.98
N PRO A 181 9.24 46.06 -21.49
CA PRO A 181 10.18 47.18 -21.44
C PRO A 181 9.59 48.37 -22.20
N VAL A 182 9.37 49.47 -21.48
CA VAL A 182 8.93 50.73 -22.08
C VAL A 182 10.17 51.38 -22.68
N GLU A 183 10.33 51.19 -23.98
CA GLU A 183 11.39 51.86 -24.73
C GLU A 183 11.00 53.34 -24.87
N HIS A 184 11.70 54.23 -24.18
CA HIS A 184 11.54 55.67 -24.36
C HIS A 184 12.14 56.07 -25.71
N ALA A 185 11.30 56.11 -26.74
CA ALA A 185 11.70 56.64 -28.04
C ALA A 185 12.08 58.12 -27.89
N LEU A 186 13.30 58.47 -28.29
CA LEU A 186 13.74 59.86 -28.38
C LEU A 186 12.96 60.52 -29.53
N VAL A 187 11.99 61.37 -29.19
CA VAL A 187 11.26 62.15 -30.19
C VAL A 187 12.18 63.29 -30.67
N PRO A 188 12.51 63.38 -31.97
CA PRO A 188 13.31 64.49 -32.48
C PRO A 188 12.52 65.81 -32.41
N ASP A 189 13.21 66.92 -32.16
CA ASP A 189 12.60 68.25 -32.10
C ASP A 189 12.18 68.71 -33.50
N VAL A 190 10.86 68.89 -33.68
CA VAL A 190 10.24 69.32 -34.94
C VAL A 190 9.86 70.81 -34.96
N SER A 191 10.28 71.58 -33.95
CA SER A 191 9.92 72.99 -33.78
C SER A 191 10.31 73.92 -34.94
N HIS A 192 11.19 73.46 -35.84
CA HIS A 192 11.70 74.23 -36.98
C HIS A 192 11.06 73.86 -38.34
N ILE A 193 10.10 72.93 -38.39
CA ILE A 193 9.42 72.55 -39.64
C ILE A 193 8.18 73.45 -39.84
N ARG A 194 8.11 74.17 -40.97
CA ARG A 194 6.92 74.93 -41.39
C ARG A 194 6.56 74.60 -42.85
N LEU A 195 5.28 74.38 -43.12
CA LEU A 195 4.73 74.17 -44.47
C LEU A 195 4.49 75.53 -45.13
N ALA A 196 4.89 75.65 -46.40
CA ALA A 196 4.72 76.83 -47.25
C ALA A 196 3.39 76.79 -48.02
#